data_AF-A0A8W8L373-F1
#
_entry.id   AF-A0A8W8L373-F1
#
_cell.length_a   1.000
_cell.length_b   1.000
_cell.length_c   1.000
_cell.angle_alpha   90.00
_cell.angle_beta   90.00
_cell.angle_gamma   90.00
#
_symmetry.space_group_name_H-M   'P 1'
#
loop_
_entity.id
_entity.type
_entity.pdbx_description
1 polymer ?
#
loop_
_entity_poly.entity_id
_entity_poly.type
_entity_poly.pdbx_seq_one_letter_code
_entity_poly.pdbx_strand_id
1 'polypeptide(L)'
;QRENPRQSEWADGRRKPLGNQSYPHRILSVALRTKAQGLFTQARMKSDLLLFLGYLCCVSHAGRRRKVCPGLKDPDYVNYSNIQRFKGCTKITGNIIISDATFNGDPYLNLMGLHPHALKVFENVQDITGCLVVQGYHPDFTSLSYFKNLSRIRGKRTLLDNSLTIAFTSLKYLGMTSLKSIQRGNVMIASNKDLCYVDSIEFQQFFRRSRNKRQRAVVQRNKPLLNCVSENAVCSLRCSSKGCWGPGYKNCVEKDTHFSNLIDNMLWTQSLNW
;
A
#
# COMPACT_ATOMS: atom_id res chain seq x y z
N GLN A 1 -52.70 -44.00 -40.31
CA GLN A 1 -52.03 -44.21 -41.61
C GLN A 1 -50.53 -44.13 -41.33
N ARG A 2 -49.85 -45.30 -41.27
CA ARG A 2 -48.89 -45.79 -42.30
C ARG A 2 -47.72 -44.81 -42.45
N GLU A 3 -46.46 -45.11 -42.12
CA GLU A 3 -45.68 -46.35 -42.31
C GLU A 3 -44.46 -46.39 -41.36
N ASN A 4 -44.15 -47.59 -40.87
CA ASN A 4 -42.78 -48.13 -40.72
C ASN A 4 -42.57 -49.03 -41.98
N PRO A 5 -41.38 -49.47 -42.45
CA PRO A 5 -40.46 -50.31 -41.65
C PRO A 5 -38.97 -50.38 -42.08
N ARG A 6 -38.18 -51.13 -41.28
CA ARG A 6 -37.02 -52.00 -41.60
C ARG A 6 -35.78 -51.68 -40.73
N GLN A 7 -35.10 -52.63 -40.09
CA GLN A 7 -35.27 -54.10 -39.99
C GLN A 7 -34.30 -54.66 -38.90
N SER A 8 -34.72 -55.77 -38.29
CA SER A 8 -33.96 -56.99 -37.92
C SER A 8 -32.75 -56.98 -36.96
N GLU A 9 -32.47 -57.97 -36.11
CA GLU A 9 -33.13 -59.22 -35.65
C GLU A 9 -32.27 -59.91 -34.54
N TRP A 10 -32.92 -60.51 -33.51
CA TRP A 10 -32.70 -61.83 -32.83
C TRP A 10 -31.38 -62.07 -32.04
N ALA A 11 -31.30 -62.81 -30.91
CA ALA A 11 -32.01 -63.97 -30.34
C ALA A 11 -31.94 -63.94 -28.79
N ASP A 12 -32.99 -64.23 -28.02
CA ASP A 12 -33.51 -65.53 -27.48
C ASP A 12 -32.56 -66.36 -26.58
N GLY A 13 -33.09 -66.91 -25.48
CA GLY A 13 -32.40 -67.93 -24.69
C GLY A 13 -32.69 -68.02 -23.18
N ARG A 14 -33.95 -68.34 -22.81
CA ARG A 14 -34.45 -68.57 -21.45
C ARG A 14 -33.76 -69.71 -20.66
N ARG A 15 -33.77 -69.62 -19.31
CA ARG A 15 -34.21 -70.69 -18.38
C ARG A 15 -34.53 -70.17 -16.94
N LYS A 16 -35.75 -70.47 -16.48
CA LYS A 16 -36.35 -70.39 -15.10
C LYS A 16 -35.85 -71.60 -14.24
N PRO A 17 -36.16 -71.84 -12.93
CA PRO A 17 -37.41 -71.49 -12.20
C PRO A 17 -37.33 -71.29 -10.64
N LEU A 18 -38.53 -71.23 -10.06
CA LEU A 18 -38.99 -71.08 -8.67
C LEU A 18 -38.38 -72.00 -7.59
N GLY A 19 -38.45 -71.55 -6.32
CA GLY A 19 -38.50 -72.40 -5.12
C GLY A 19 -38.11 -71.62 -3.85
N ASN A 20 -39.03 -71.17 -3.00
CA ASN A 20 -39.70 -71.84 -1.88
C ASN A 20 -38.93 -71.76 -0.52
N GLN A 21 -39.59 -71.09 0.44
CA GLN A 21 -39.68 -71.37 1.89
C GLN A 21 -38.46 -71.36 2.85
N SER A 22 -38.72 -70.67 3.97
CA SER A 22 -38.37 -70.96 5.37
C SER A 22 -37.35 -70.04 6.07
N TYR A 23 -37.88 -69.33 7.08
CA TYR A 23 -37.21 -68.78 8.27
C TYR A 23 -36.76 -69.96 9.19
N PRO A 24 -35.88 -69.82 10.23
CA PRO A 24 -35.67 -68.61 11.04
C PRO A 24 -34.25 -68.34 11.65
N HIS A 25 -34.18 -67.18 12.32
CA HIS A 25 -33.25 -66.73 13.39
C HIS A 25 -31.75 -66.51 13.10
N ARG A 26 -31.33 -65.22 13.13
CA ARG A 26 -30.50 -64.61 14.20
C ARG A 26 -30.25 -63.10 13.99
N ILE A 27 -30.72 -62.32 14.98
CA ILE A 27 -30.07 -61.18 15.68
C ILE A 27 -29.69 -59.89 14.88
N LEU A 28 -29.97 -58.75 15.54
CA LEU A 28 -29.48 -57.36 15.35
C LEU A 28 -30.27 -56.44 14.42
N SER A 29 -31.08 -55.54 15.01
CA SER A 29 -30.88 -54.08 14.95
C SER A 29 -32.13 -53.29 15.37
N VAL A 30 -32.42 -53.27 16.67
CA VAL A 30 -33.17 -52.16 17.27
C VAL A 30 -32.20 -50.99 17.40
N ALA A 31 -32.19 -50.07 16.40
CA ALA A 31 -31.77 -48.66 16.51
C ALA A 31 -31.46 -48.04 15.12
N LEU A 32 -32.45 -47.96 14.21
CA LEU A 32 -32.30 -47.25 12.92
C LEU A 32 -33.48 -46.32 12.61
N ARG A 33 -33.98 -45.57 13.60
CA ARG A 33 -34.94 -44.47 13.35
C ARG A 33 -34.66 -43.12 14.03
N THR A 34 -33.51 -42.91 14.65
CA THR A 34 -33.18 -41.60 15.29
C THR A 34 -31.79 -41.05 14.97
N LYS A 35 -31.11 -41.52 13.90
CA LYS A 35 -29.83 -40.94 13.45
C LYS A 35 -29.86 -40.21 12.10
N ALA A 36 -30.95 -40.31 11.33
CA ALA A 36 -31.05 -39.65 10.02
C ALA A 36 -31.42 -38.16 10.09
N GLN A 37 -32.02 -37.69 11.20
CA GLN A 37 -32.34 -36.27 11.40
C GLN A 37 -31.19 -35.46 12.02
N GLY A 38 -30.15 -36.11 12.56
CA GLY A 38 -28.97 -35.44 13.12
C GLY A 38 -27.82 -35.19 12.12
N LEU A 39 -27.84 -35.87 10.97
CA LEU A 39 -26.78 -35.75 9.94
C LEU A 39 -27.13 -34.74 8.83
N PHE A 40 -28.42 -34.42 8.64
CA PHE A 40 -28.84 -33.37 7.70
C PHE A 40 -28.67 -31.94 8.24
N THR A 41 -28.60 -31.75 9.56
CA THR A 41 -28.36 -30.45 10.19
C THR A 41 -26.88 -30.08 10.24
N GLN A 42 -25.97 -31.05 10.28
CA GLN A 42 -24.52 -30.78 10.29
C GLN A 42 -23.96 -30.43 8.90
N ALA A 43 -24.52 -30.99 7.82
CA ALA A 43 -24.12 -30.64 6.46
C ALA A 43 -24.58 -29.23 6.05
N ARG A 44 -25.78 -28.81 6.49
CA ARG A 44 -26.32 -27.46 6.23
C ARG A 44 -25.62 -26.37 7.06
N MET A 45 -25.25 -26.68 8.31
CA MET A 45 -24.44 -25.76 9.13
C MET A 45 -23.02 -25.56 8.59
N LYS A 46 -22.40 -26.57 7.94
CA LYS A 46 -21.08 -26.42 7.31
C LYS A 46 -21.14 -25.58 6.03
N SER A 47 -22.18 -25.73 5.20
CA SER A 47 -22.38 -24.88 4.02
C SER A 47 -22.70 -23.44 4.41
N ASP A 48 -23.54 -23.25 5.44
CA ASP A 48 -23.91 -21.93 5.93
C ASP A 48 -22.75 -21.25 6.66
N LEU A 49 -21.92 -21.99 7.43
CA LEU A 49 -20.70 -21.43 8.04
C LEU A 49 -19.64 -21.06 7.00
N LEU A 50 -19.49 -21.82 5.91
CA LEU A 50 -18.58 -21.46 4.81
C LEU A 50 -19.11 -20.26 4.00
N LEU A 51 -20.43 -20.15 3.82
CA LEU A 51 -21.07 -18.98 3.23
C LEU A 51 -20.98 -17.76 4.15
N PHE A 52 -21.14 -17.93 5.46
CA PHE A 52 -20.99 -16.86 6.46
C PHE A 52 -19.54 -16.46 6.66
N LEU A 53 -18.58 -17.38 6.63
CA LEU A 53 -17.14 -17.08 6.65
C LEU A 53 -16.69 -16.48 5.31
N GLY A 54 -17.25 -16.92 4.19
CA GLY A 54 -17.05 -16.29 2.88
C GLY A 54 -17.63 -14.87 2.82
N TYR A 55 -18.83 -14.66 3.39
CA TYR A 55 -19.47 -13.36 3.55
C TYR A 55 -18.70 -12.48 4.54
N LEU A 56 -18.26 -12.99 5.70
CA LEU A 56 -17.40 -12.27 6.63
C LEU A 56 -16.02 -11.97 6.04
N CYS A 57 -15.46 -12.86 5.20
CA CYS A 57 -14.23 -12.60 4.46
C CYS A 57 -14.43 -11.47 3.43
N CYS A 58 -15.57 -11.46 2.72
CA CYS A 58 -15.96 -10.37 1.84
C CYS A 58 -16.24 -9.05 2.59
N VAL A 59 -16.84 -9.10 3.78
CA VAL A 59 -17.16 -7.93 4.62
C VAL A 59 -15.92 -7.38 5.34
N SER A 60 -14.98 -8.23 5.73
CA SER A 60 -13.66 -7.82 6.28
C SER A 60 -12.66 -7.39 5.21
N HIS A 61 -12.89 -7.75 3.93
CA HIS A 61 -12.18 -7.23 2.76
C HIS A 61 -12.87 -6.06 2.07
N ALA A 62 -13.87 -5.42 2.70
CA ALA A 62 -14.26 -4.06 2.35
C ALA A 62 -13.15 -3.05 2.77
N GLY A 63 -11.90 -3.37 2.46
CA GLY A 63 -10.80 -2.41 2.47
C GLY A 63 -11.22 -1.23 1.61
N ARG A 64 -11.10 -0.02 2.17
CA ARG A 64 -11.39 1.26 1.51
C ARG A 64 -11.16 1.14 0.00
N ARG A 65 -12.24 1.21 -0.79
CA ARG A 65 -12.16 1.12 -2.26
C ARG A 65 -11.01 2.03 -2.71
N ARG A 66 -10.01 1.45 -3.36
CA ARG A 66 -8.83 2.18 -3.83
C ARG A 66 -9.28 3.22 -4.86
N LYS A 67 -9.47 4.45 -4.43
CA LYS A 67 -9.80 5.55 -5.34
C LYS A 67 -8.57 5.85 -6.20
N VAL A 68 -8.74 5.75 -7.52
CA VAL A 68 -7.73 6.06 -8.53
C VAL A 68 -8.10 7.39 -9.15
N CYS A 69 -7.14 8.30 -9.24
CA CYS A 69 -7.37 9.66 -9.71
C CYS A 69 -6.36 10.04 -10.81
N PRO A 70 -6.80 10.76 -11.86
CA PRO A 70 -5.89 11.31 -12.85
C PRO A 70 -4.85 12.25 -12.21
N GLY A 71 -3.59 12.10 -12.58
CA GLY A 71 -2.53 13.04 -12.22
C GLY A 71 -2.55 14.29 -13.10
N LEU A 72 -1.54 15.13 -12.90
CA LEU A 72 -1.30 16.33 -13.70
C LEU A 72 -0.56 15.97 -15.00
N LYS A 73 -0.81 16.74 -16.05
CA LYS A 73 -0.08 16.70 -17.31
C LYS A 73 0.85 17.90 -17.33
N ASP A 74 2.05 17.75 -17.88
CA ASP A 74 2.96 18.88 -18.03
C ASP A 74 2.35 19.88 -19.04
N PRO A 75 2.31 21.21 -18.75
CA PRO A 75 2.98 21.92 -17.65
C PRO A 75 2.11 22.22 -16.39
N ASP A 76 0.99 21.53 -16.16
CA ASP A 76 0.09 21.77 -15.01
C ASP A 76 0.76 21.50 -13.65
N TYR A 77 0.34 22.25 -12.63
CA TYR A 77 0.75 22.10 -11.23
C TYR A 77 -0.47 22.04 -10.29
N VAL A 78 -0.26 21.65 -9.03
CA VAL A 78 -1.33 21.64 -8.01
C VAL A 78 -1.74 23.07 -7.70
N ASN A 79 -3.04 23.38 -7.79
CA ASN A 79 -3.54 24.72 -7.51
C ASN A 79 -4.96 24.66 -6.93
N TYR A 80 -5.52 25.82 -6.60
CA TYR A 80 -6.83 25.91 -5.98
C TYR A 80 -7.95 25.23 -6.78
N SER A 81 -7.92 25.33 -8.12
CA SER A 81 -8.98 24.76 -8.96
C SER A 81 -8.93 23.24 -9.06
N ASN A 82 -7.74 22.63 -8.96
CA ASN A 82 -7.59 21.18 -9.14
C ASN A 82 -7.38 20.37 -7.86
N ILE A 83 -6.94 20.98 -6.75
CA ILE A 83 -6.48 20.23 -5.57
C ILE A 83 -7.55 19.31 -4.96
N GLN A 84 -8.82 19.74 -4.97
CA GLN A 84 -9.92 18.97 -4.37
C GLN A 84 -10.18 17.63 -5.07
N ARG A 85 -9.79 17.47 -6.34
CA ARG A 85 -9.95 16.21 -7.08
C ARG A 85 -9.15 15.07 -6.45
N PHE A 86 -8.09 15.40 -5.71
CA PHE A 86 -7.19 14.44 -5.07
C PHE A 86 -7.70 13.91 -3.73
N LYS A 87 -8.81 14.47 -3.19
CA LYS A 87 -9.37 14.06 -1.91
C LYS A 87 -9.72 12.57 -1.90
N GLY A 88 -9.12 11.83 -0.97
CA GLY A 88 -9.35 10.39 -0.78
C GLY A 88 -8.70 9.48 -1.83
N CYS A 89 -7.87 10.01 -2.72
CA CYS A 89 -7.17 9.21 -3.71
C CYS A 89 -6.08 8.35 -3.06
N THR A 90 -6.05 7.08 -3.42
CA THR A 90 -5.00 6.13 -2.99
C THR A 90 -3.94 5.91 -4.08
N LYS A 91 -4.30 6.17 -5.34
CA LYS A 91 -3.41 6.03 -6.49
C LYS A 91 -3.60 7.19 -7.45
N ILE A 92 -2.50 7.78 -7.88
CA ILE A 92 -2.49 8.86 -8.89
C ILE A 92 -1.92 8.32 -10.21
N THR A 93 -2.72 8.39 -11.27
CA THR A 93 -2.32 8.02 -12.62
C THR A 93 -1.81 9.25 -13.38
N GLY A 94 -0.55 9.59 -13.15
CA GLY A 94 0.13 10.73 -13.76
C GLY A 94 1.17 11.32 -12.82
N ASN A 95 1.45 12.60 -13.01
CA ASN A 95 2.42 13.35 -12.20
C ASN A 95 1.71 14.07 -11.05
N ILE A 96 2.46 14.42 -10.02
CA ILE A 96 2.10 15.47 -9.04
C ILE A 96 3.22 16.50 -9.07
N ILE A 97 2.86 17.76 -9.32
CA ILE A 97 3.81 18.86 -9.42
C ILE A 97 3.35 19.94 -8.45
N ILE A 98 4.15 20.22 -7.43
CA ILE A 98 3.97 21.33 -6.48
C ILE A 98 5.05 22.34 -6.84
N SER A 99 4.66 23.53 -7.25
CA SER A 99 5.54 24.62 -7.68
C SER A 99 5.39 25.85 -6.77
N ASP A 100 6.22 26.87 -6.91
CA ASP A 100 6.03 28.16 -6.22
C ASP A 100 4.63 28.76 -6.49
N ALA A 101 4.13 28.63 -7.72
CA ALA A 101 2.79 29.06 -8.09
C ALA A 101 1.67 28.31 -7.33
N THR A 102 1.94 27.11 -6.78
CA THR A 102 1.00 26.43 -5.89
C THR A 102 0.72 27.26 -4.64
N PHE A 103 1.76 27.89 -4.08
CA PHE A 103 1.67 28.63 -2.82
C PHE A 103 1.45 30.12 -3.02
N ASN A 104 2.07 30.72 -4.04
CA ASN A 104 1.97 32.15 -4.33
C ASN A 104 0.74 32.51 -5.18
N GLY A 105 0.14 31.52 -5.84
CA GLY A 105 -0.89 31.74 -6.85
C GLY A 105 -0.29 32.06 -8.21
N ASP A 106 -1.17 32.32 -9.17
CA ASP A 106 -0.82 32.61 -10.56
C ASP A 106 -1.75 33.70 -11.08
N PRO A 107 -1.27 34.95 -11.16
CA PRO A 107 -2.06 36.08 -11.63
C PRO A 107 -2.54 35.92 -13.07
N TYR A 108 -1.79 35.25 -13.94
CA TYR A 108 -2.18 35.05 -15.35
C TYR A 108 -3.40 34.13 -15.46
N LEU A 109 -3.53 33.17 -14.54
CA LEU A 109 -4.65 32.25 -14.47
C LEU A 109 -5.73 32.67 -13.47
N ASN A 110 -5.60 33.85 -12.84
CA ASN A 110 -6.45 34.33 -11.75
C ASN A 110 -6.58 33.31 -10.59
N LEU A 111 -5.49 32.63 -10.26
CA LEU A 111 -5.44 31.63 -9.19
C LEU A 111 -4.83 32.21 -7.92
N MET A 112 -5.54 32.07 -6.80
CA MET A 112 -4.98 32.38 -5.49
C MET A 112 -4.03 31.29 -5.02
N GLY A 113 -3.04 31.71 -4.23
CA GLY A 113 -2.09 30.83 -3.56
C GLY A 113 -2.76 29.91 -2.54
N LEU A 114 -2.23 28.70 -2.40
CA LEU A 114 -2.68 27.73 -1.40
C LEU A 114 -1.82 27.78 -0.15
N HIS A 115 -2.45 27.72 1.01
CA HIS A 115 -1.74 27.38 2.24
C HIS A 115 -1.31 25.89 2.21
N PRO A 116 -0.10 25.51 2.68
CA PRO A 116 0.39 24.13 2.63
C PRO A 116 -0.54 23.08 3.26
N HIS A 117 -1.35 23.47 4.24
CA HIS A 117 -2.36 22.60 4.84
C HIS A 117 -3.31 21.97 3.80
N ALA A 118 -3.58 22.65 2.69
CA ALA A 118 -4.42 22.14 1.61
C ALA A 118 -3.85 20.85 0.98
N LEU A 119 -2.53 20.63 1.06
CA LEU A 119 -1.85 19.41 0.57
C LEU A 119 -2.23 18.15 1.36
N LYS A 120 -2.94 18.28 2.49
CA LYS A 120 -3.47 17.14 3.28
C LYS A 120 -4.36 16.20 2.46
N VAL A 121 -4.92 16.65 1.33
CA VAL A 121 -5.64 15.78 0.39
C VAL A 121 -4.81 14.58 -0.08
N PHE A 122 -3.48 14.70 -0.09
CA PHE A 122 -2.56 13.64 -0.51
C PHE A 122 -2.26 12.60 0.57
N GLU A 123 -2.75 12.75 1.81
CA GLU A 123 -2.34 11.86 2.92
C GLU A 123 -2.65 10.39 2.67
N ASN A 124 -3.64 10.08 1.83
CA ASN A 124 -4.05 8.71 1.52
C ASN A 124 -3.34 8.12 0.28
N VAL A 125 -2.55 8.91 -0.43
CA VAL A 125 -1.90 8.49 -1.68
C VAL A 125 -0.78 7.50 -1.34
N GLN A 126 -0.82 6.34 -2.00
CA GLN A 126 0.12 5.23 -1.79
C GLN A 126 0.94 4.88 -3.04
N ASP A 127 0.46 5.22 -4.24
CA ASP A 127 1.09 4.87 -5.52
C ASP A 127 0.93 6.03 -6.52
N ILE A 128 2.05 6.56 -7.02
CA ILE A 128 2.10 7.55 -8.10
C ILE A 128 2.70 6.88 -9.32
N THR A 129 1.98 6.91 -10.46
CA THR A 129 2.47 6.23 -11.66
C THR A 129 3.50 7.05 -12.45
N GLY A 130 3.45 8.37 -12.38
CA GLY A 130 4.39 9.30 -13.02
C GLY A 130 5.51 9.72 -12.06
N CYS A 131 5.79 11.02 -12.00
CA CYS A 131 6.75 11.63 -11.09
C CYS A 131 6.08 12.46 -9.98
N LEU A 132 6.82 12.69 -8.90
CA LEU A 132 6.52 13.67 -7.85
C LEU A 132 7.58 14.78 -7.91
N VAL A 133 7.15 16.00 -8.18
CA VAL A 133 8.01 17.18 -8.25
C VAL A 133 7.54 18.18 -7.19
N VAL A 134 8.46 18.60 -6.33
CA VAL A 134 8.23 19.60 -5.29
C VAL A 134 9.28 20.68 -5.43
N GLN A 135 8.84 21.85 -5.89
CA GLN A 135 9.62 23.05 -6.14
C GLN A 135 8.82 24.28 -5.74
N GLY A 136 8.47 24.38 -4.46
CA GLY A 136 7.70 25.50 -3.93
C GLY A 136 8.16 25.88 -2.53
N TYR A 137 8.22 27.18 -2.27
CA TYR A 137 8.56 27.77 -0.98
C TYR A 137 7.32 28.31 -0.28
N HIS A 138 7.17 27.98 1.01
CA HIS A 138 6.20 28.62 1.90
C HIS A 138 6.67 28.44 3.35
N PRO A 139 6.65 29.47 4.22
CA PRO A 139 7.19 29.37 5.59
C PRO A 139 6.64 28.18 6.39
N ASP A 140 5.33 27.89 6.26
CA ASP A 140 4.69 26.75 6.93
C ASP A 140 4.87 25.39 6.23
N PHE A 141 5.49 25.36 5.05
CA PHE A 141 5.76 24.12 4.30
C PHE A 141 7.08 23.51 4.77
N THR A 142 7.03 22.89 5.95
CA THR A 142 8.22 22.39 6.66
C THR A 142 8.48 20.89 6.47
N SER A 143 7.51 20.11 5.97
CA SER A 143 7.71 18.68 5.65
C SER A 143 6.81 18.16 4.52
N LEU A 144 7.19 17.02 3.92
CA LEU A 144 6.37 16.25 2.98
C LEU A 144 5.56 15.15 3.66
N SER A 145 5.23 15.31 4.94
CA SER A 145 4.39 14.37 5.69
C SER A 145 2.99 14.19 5.08
N TYR A 146 2.57 15.09 4.18
CA TYR A 146 1.40 14.92 3.31
C TYR A 146 1.47 13.66 2.43
N PHE A 147 2.68 13.15 2.15
CA PHE A 147 2.94 11.92 1.41
C PHE A 147 3.44 10.79 2.32
N LYS A 148 3.18 10.82 3.64
CA LYS A 148 3.64 9.79 4.59
C LYS A 148 3.24 8.36 4.21
N ASN A 149 2.11 8.19 3.52
CA ASN A 149 1.60 6.89 3.06
C ASN A 149 2.06 6.51 1.65
N LEU A 150 2.79 7.39 0.95
CA LEU A 150 3.28 7.13 -0.40
C LEU A 150 4.33 6.01 -0.37
N SER A 151 3.95 4.84 -0.88
CA SER A 151 4.80 3.66 -0.85
C SER A 151 5.63 3.48 -2.12
N ARG A 152 5.14 4.02 -3.25
CA ARG A 152 5.67 3.72 -4.56
C ARG A 152 5.56 4.89 -5.53
N ILE A 153 6.68 5.18 -6.19
CA ILE A 153 6.75 6.03 -7.37
C ILE A 153 7.17 5.15 -8.55
N ARG A 154 6.34 5.07 -9.59
CA ARG A 154 6.61 4.15 -10.71
C ARG A 154 7.49 4.76 -11.80
N GLY A 155 7.51 6.09 -11.94
CA GLY A 155 8.32 6.76 -12.95
C GLY A 155 8.00 6.32 -14.38
N LYS A 156 6.73 6.04 -14.71
CA LYS A 156 6.33 5.80 -16.12
C LYS A 156 6.45 7.07 -16.95
N ARG A 157 6.33 8.23 -16.30
CA ARG A 157 6.64 9.56 -16.80
C ARG A 157 7.65 10.18 -15.84
N THR A 158 8.63 10.88 -16.37
CA THR A 158 9.71 11.55 -15.64
C THR A 158 9.82 12.98 -16.12
N LEU A 159 10.27 13.87 -15.24
CA LEU A 159 10.57 15.25 -15.58
C LEU A 159 12.08 15.46 -15.44
N LEU A 160 12.74 15.85 -16.53
CA LEU A 160 14.22 15.95 -16.58
C LEU A 160 14.89 14.65 -16.10
N ASP A 161 14.40 13.50 -16.59
CA ASP A 161 14.79 12.14 -16.17
C ASP A 161 14.57 11.79 -14.68
N ASN A 162 14.00 12.69 -13.88
CA ASN A 162 13.70 12.45 -12.48
C ASN A 162 12.26 11.95 -12.30
N SER A 163 12.10 10.97 -11.41
CA SER A 163 10.78 10.53 -10.91
C SER A 163 10.43 11.12 -9.55
N LEU A 164 11.45 11.57 -8.80
CA LEU A 164 11.30 12.33 -7.57
C LEU A 164 12.24 13.53 -7.62
N THR A 165 11.67 14.73 -7.55
CA THR A 165 12.41 15.99 -7.47
C THR A 165 11.94 16.76 -6.25
N ILE A 166 12.86 17.16 -5.38
CA ILE A 166 12.60 18.02 -4.22
C ILE A 166 13.67 19.10 -4.21
N ALA A 167 13.34 20.30 -4.66
CA ALA A 167 14.32 21.36 -4.78
C ALA A 167 13.75 22.74 -4.46
N PHE A 168 14.60 23.65 -3.97
CA PHE A 168 14.22 25.03 -3.68
C PHE A 168 13.01 25.15 -2.74
N THR A 169 12.91 24.25 -1.75
CA THR A 169 11.82 24.24 -0.77
C THR A 169 12.27 24.80 0.59
N SER A 170 11.29 25.11 1.44
CA SER A 170 11.41 25.47 2.86
C SER A 170 11.35 24.25 3.80
N LEU A 171 11.51 23.04 3.27
CA LEU A 171 11.38 21.80 4.05
C LEU A 171 12.54 21.65 5.04
N LYS A 172 12.21 21.25 6.27
CA LYS A 172 13.19 20.87 7.31
C LYS A 172 13.49 19.38 7.34
N TYR A 173 12.51 18.56 6.94
CA TYR A 173 12.63 17.10 6.82
C TYR A 173 11.60 16.58 5.81
N LEU A 174 11.75 15.33 5.33
CA LEU A 174 10.87 14.78 4.29
C LEU A 174 9.59 14.14 4.86
N GLY A 175 9.66 13.29 5.87
CA GLY A 175 8.48 12.64 6.46
C GLY A 175 7.79 11.61 5.54
N MET A 176 8.49 11.09 4.52
CA MET A 176 7.96 10.11 3.54
C MET A 176 8.11 8.67 4.04
N THR A 177 7.59 8.39 5.23
CA THR A 177 7.90 7.17 6.00
C THR A 177 7.51 5.84 5.36
N SER A 178 6.52 5.83 4.46
CA SER A 178 6.09 4.60 3.78
C SER A 178 6.84 4.33 2.47
N LEU A 179 7.72 5.21 2.00
CA LEU A 179 8.36 5.07 0.69
C LEU A 179 9.26 3.85 0.67
N LYS A 180 8.96 2.91 -0.25
CA LYS A 180 9.67 1.63 -0.37
C LYS A 180 10.23 1.40 -1.77
N SER A 181 9.71 2.07 -2.79
CA SER A 181 10.10 1.78 -4.17
C SER A 181 9.97 2.97 -5.13
N ILE A 182 11.06 3.25 -5.83
CA ILE A 182 11.16 4.15 -6.97
C ILE A 182 11.57 3.32 -8.18
N GLN A 183 10.62 3.01 -9.06
CA GLN A 183 10.81 1.93 -10.05
C GLN A 183 11.61 2.34 -11.29
N ARG A 184 11.54 3.62 -11.67
CA ARG A 184 12.18 4.20 -12.85
C ARG A 184 12.45 5.68 -12.57
N GLY A 185 13.36 6.28 -13.34
CA GLY A 185 13.76 7.68 -13.18
C GLY A 185 14.72 7.91 -12.02
N ASN A 186 15.41 9.02 -12.07
CA ASN A 186 16.37 9.47 -11.08
C ASN A 186 15.67 10.14 -9.88
N VAL A 187 16.45 10.38 -8.83
CA VAL A 187 16.05 11.15 -7.64
C VAL A 187 16.94 12.39 -7.57
N MET A 188 16.33 13.57 -7.43
CA MET A 188 17.05 14.81 -7.21
C MET A 188 16.50 15.51 -5.97
N ILE A 189 17.36 15.70 -4.96
CA ILE A 189 17.05 16.44 -3.74
C ILE A 189 18.13 17.50 -3.56
N ALA A 190 17.84 18.72 -3.99
CA ALA A 190 18.87 19.75 -4.04
C ALA A 190 18.40 21.15 -3.72
N SER A 191 19.32 21.98 -3.20
CA SER A 191 19.06 23.40 -2.95
C SER A 191 17.95 23.66 -1.92
N ASN A 192 17.79 22.79 -0.93
CA ASN A 192 16.85 22.99 0.19
C ASN A 192 17.64 23.43 1.43
N LYS A 193 17.71 24.75 1.67
CA LYS A 193 18.65 25.36 2.63
C LYS A 193 18.45 24.91 4.09
N ASP A 194 17.22 24.54 4.44
CA ASP A 194 16.85 24.13 5.80
C ASP A 194 16.68 22.62 5.98
N LEU A 195 16.87 21.84 4.91
CA LEU A 195 16.56 20.41 4.89
C LEU A 195 17.67 19.58 5.54
N CYS A 196 17.34 18.92 6.64
CA CYS A 196 18.18 17.94 7.33
C CYS A 196 17.75 16.49 7.04
N TYR A 197 18.43 15.53 7.68
CA TYR A 197 18.17 14.08 7.67
C TYR A 197 18.44 13.35 6.34
N VAL A 198 18.43 14.04 5.20
CA VAL A 198 18.60 13.42 3.88
C VAL A 198 19.97 12.79 3.66
N ASP A 199 21.02 13.30 4.30
CA ASP A 199 22.38 12.73 4.21
C ASP A 199 22.48 11.36 4.92
N SER A 200 21.56 11.04 5.83
CA SER A 200 21.52 9.73 6.51
C SER A 200 20.91 8.62 5.66
N ILE A 201 20.28 8.95 4.53
CA ILE A 201 19.52 8.00 3.70
C ILE A 201 20.28 7.71 2.41
N GLU A 202 20.61 6.45 2.18
CA GLU A 202 21.07 5.99 0.86
C GLU A 202 19.88 5.73 -0.08
N PHE A 203 19.49 6.71 -0.90
CA PHE A 203 18.28 6.63 -1.74
C PHE A 203 18.27 5.49 -2.77
N GLN A 204 19.44 4.98 -3.15
CA GLN A 204 19.63 3.84 -4.04
C GLN A 204 18.90 2.59 -3.52
N GLN A 205 18.74 2.46 -2.21
CA GLN A 205 18.01 1.35 -1.59
C GLN A 205 16.53 1.27 -2.01
N PHE A 206 15.95 2.39 -2.47
CA PHE A 206 14.56 2.42 -2.95
C PHE A 206 14.43 2.06 -4.44
N PHE A 207 15.53 1.94 -5.19
CA PHE A 207 15.47 1.57 -6.60
C PHE A 207 15.05 0.11 -6.79
N ARG A 208 14.21 -0.15 -7.79
CA ARG A 208 13.70 -1.51 -8.04
C ARG A 208 14.82 -2.41 -8.56
N ARG A 209 15.33 -3.31 -7.69
CA ARG A 209 16.36 -4.35 -7.94
C ARG A 209 17.61 -3.78 -8.63
N SER A 210 18.67 -3.61 -7.84
CA SER A 210 20.13 -3.44 -8.06
C SER A 210 20.79 -3.62 -9.46
N ARG A 211 20.12 -4.04 -10.53
CA ARG A 211 20.71 -4.26 -11.87
C ARG A 211 20.59 -3.09 -12.85
N ASN A 212 19.77 -2.07 -12.56
CA ASN A 212 19.69 -0.88 -13.40
C ASN A 212 20.75 0.15 -13.01
N LYS A 213 21.97 0.00 -13.55
CA LYS A 213 23.09 0.98 -13.41
C LYS A 213 22.77 2.41 -13.91
N ARG A 214 21.56 2.65 -14.42
CA ARG A 214 21.15 3.92 -15.02
C ARG A 214 20.45 4.87 -14.04
N GLN A 215 19.80 4.36 -12.98
CA GLN A 215 19.15 5.23 -12.00
C GLN A 215 20.20 5.83 -11.06
N ARG A 216 20.09 7.13 -10.82
CA ARG A 216 20.99 7.88 -9.94
C ARG A 216 20.16 8.68 -8.93
N ALA A 217 20.72 8.81 -7.72
CA ALA A 217 20.24 9.76 -6.72
C ALA A 217 21.27 10.88 -6.59
N VAL A 218 20.81 12.12 -6.65
CA VAL A 218 21.63 13.33 -6.45
C VAL A 218 21.06 14.07 -5.25
N VAL A 219 21.83 14.10 -4.16
CA VAL A 219 21.50 14.81 -2.92
C VAL A 219 22.61 15.83 -2.68
N GLN A 220 22.35 17.11 -2.88
CA GLN A 220 23.39 18.14 -2.83
C GLN A 220 22.85 19.53 -2.50
N ARG A 221 23.68 20.41 -1.95
CA ARG A 221 23.29 21.81 -1.65
C ARG A 221 22.06 21.90 -0.71
N ASN A 222 21.87 20.91 0.15
CA ASN A 222 20.93 20.98 1.27
C ASN A 222 21.65 21.53 2.51
N LYS A 223 20.99 21.59 3.67
CA LYS A 223 21.63 22.06 4.89
C LYS A 223 22.84 21.19 5.24
N PRO A 224 24.04 21.76 5.50
CA PRO A 224 25.22 20.97 5.83
C PRO A 224 25.00 20.10 7.07
N LEU A 225 25.46 18.85 7.04
CA LEU A 225 25.31 17.88 8.12
C LEU A 225 25.75 18.44 9.49
N LEU A 226 26.87 19.15 9.55
CA LEU A 226 27.38 19.74 10.79
C LEU A 226 26.39 20.72 11.42
N ASN A 227 25.70 21.53 10.60
CA ASN A 227 24.68 22.47 11.08
C ASN A 227 23.42 21.74 11.55
N CYS A 228 23.05 20.64 10.90
CA CYS A 228 21.96 19.78 11.37
C CYS A 228 22.32 19.16 12.73
N VAL A 229 23.55 18.70 12.92
CA VAL A 229 24.02 18.13 14.20
C VAL A 229 24.02 19.18 15.31
N SER A 230 24.49 20.41 15.05
CA SER A 230 24.47 21.48 16.07
C SER A 230 23.07 21.88 16.52
N GLU A 231 22.06 21.66 15.67
CA GLU A 231 20.65 21.91 15.98
C GLU A 231 19.93 20.67 16.53
N ASN A 232 20.66 19.58 16.80
CA ASN A 232 20.10 18.30 17.21
C ASN A 232 19.06 17.73 16.20
N ALA A 233 19.18 18.10 14.93
CA ALA A 233 18.34 17.63 13.83
C ALA A 233 18.93 16.34 13.22
N VAL A 234 19.03 15.30 14.06
CA VAL A 234 19.62 14.00 13.73
C VAL A 234 18.64 12.86 13.97
N CYS A 235 18.89 11.70 13.36
CA CYS A 235 18.02 10.54 13.53
C CYS A 235 17.98 10.07 14.99
N SER A 236 16.83 9.51 15.38
CA SER A 236 16.72 8.85 16.68
C SER A 236 17.73 7.71 16.79
N LEU A 237 18.31 7.54 17.98
CA LEU A 237 19.19 6.40 18.31
C LEU A 237 18.52 5.03 18.14
N ARG A 238 17.19 5.00 18.01
CA ARG A 238 16.40 3.79 17.74
C ARG A 238 16.25 3.47 16.24
N CYS A 239 16.82 4.28 15.36
CA CYS A 239 16.87 4.00 13.93
C CYS A 239 18.10 3.16 13.59
N SER A 240 17.98 2.26 12.61
CA SER A 240 19.13 1.55 12.07
C SER A 240 20.02 2.49 11.24
N SER A 241 21.14 1.97 10.75
CA SER A 241 22.03 2.68 9.82
C SER A 241 21.39 3.05 8.46
N LYS A 242 20.15 2.65 8.21
CA LYS A 242 19.38 3.04 7.00
C LYS A 242 18.87 4.48 7.01
N GLY A 243 19.04 5.19 8.12
CA GLY A 243 18.68 6.60 8.26
C GLY A 243 17.22 6.82 8.64
N CYS A 244 16.77 8.07 8.52
CA CYS A 244 15.42 8.47 8.89
C CYS A 244 14.88 9.63 8.03
N TRP A 245 13.57 9.66 7.86
CA TRP A 245 12.84 10.67 7.10
C TRP A 245 12.66 12.00 7.84
N GLY A 246 13.10 12.10 9.09
CA GLY A 246 12.86 13.24 9.97
C GLY A 246 13.03 12.92 11.46
N PRO A 247 12.60 13.81 12.36
CA PRO A 247 12.83 13.68 13.80
C PRO A 247 12.06 12.51 14.42
N GLY A 248 12.66 11.86 15.42
CA GLY A 248 12.00 10.85 16.25
C GLY A 248 11.86 9.46 15.60
N TYR A 249 11.59 8.45 16.45
CA TYR A 249 11.66 7.04 16.08
C TYR A 249 10.60 6.59 15.06
N LYS A 250 9.51 7.35 14.88
CA LYS A 250 8.46 7.04 13.89
C LYS A 250 8.90 7.35 12.46
N ASN A 251 9.97 8.12 12.30
CA ASN A 251 10.52 8.51 11.01
C ASN A 251 11.70 7.65 10.57
N CYS A 252 12.11 6.63 11.34
CA CYS A 252 13.17 5.72 10.91
C CYS A 252 12.79 5.05 9.58
N VAL A 253 13.75 4.94 8.66
CA VAL A 253 13.60 4.09 7.46
C VAL A 253 13.40 2.64 7.89
N GLU A 254 14.21 2.22 8.86
CA GLU A 254 14.13 0.93 9.54
C GLU A 254 14.49 1.13 11.01
N LYS A 255 13.78 0.44 11.91
CA LYS A 255 14.03 0.51 13.35
C LYS A 255 15.16 -0.43 13.71
N ASP A 256 16.00 -0.03 14.67
CA ASP A 256 17.01 -0.91 15.21
C ASP A 256 16.38 -1.95 16.14
N THR A 257 16.47 -3.22 15.75
CA THR A 257 15.98 -4.35 16.52
C THR A 257 16.82 -4.62 17.77
N HIS A 258 18.12 -4.29 17.76
CA HIS A 258 18.98 -4.50 18.92
C HIS A 258 18.65 -3.51 20.05
N PHE A 259 18.46 -2.24 19.72
CA PHE A 259 18.05 -1.22 20.69
C PHE A 259 16.64 -1.47 21.26
N SER A 260 15.73 -2.01 20.44
CA SER A 260 14.37 -2.34 20.89
C SER A 260 14.39 -3.46 21.95
N ASN A 261 15.17 -4.52 21.70
CA ASN A 261 15.32 -5.63 22.65
C ASN A 261 15.98 -5.22 23.98
N LEU A 262 16.94 -4.28 23.95
CA LEU A 262 17.59 -3.78 25.17
C LEU A 262 16.62 -2.99 26.06
N ILE A 263 15.75 -2.17 25.47
CA ILE A 263 14.73 -1.44 26.22
C ILE A 263 13.64 -2.38 26.74
N ASP A 264 13.19 -3.34 25.93
CA ASP A 264 12.20 -4.32 26.36
C ASP A 264 12.75 -5.16 27.53
N ASN A 265 14.03 -5.55 27.50
CA ASN A 265 14.69 -6.24 28.62
C ASN A 265 14.86 -5.35 29.87
N MET A 266 15.14 -4.05 29.70
CA MET A 266 15.19 -3.10 30.83
C MET A 266 13.81 -2.84 31.45
N LEU A 267 12.74 -2.82 30.65
CA LEU A 267 11.37 -2.64 31.17
C LEU A 267 10.85 -3.92 31.82
N TRP A 268 11.16 -5.10 31.28
CA TRP A 268 10.84 -6.39 31.90
C TRP A 268 11.55 -6.60 33.24
N THR A 269 12.82 -6.24 33.35
CA THR A 269 13.57 -6.32 34.62
C THR A 269 13.04 -5.35 35.69
N GLN A 270 12.47 -4.21 35.31
CA GLN A 270 11.76 -3.33 36.25
C GLN A 270 10.39 -3.89 36.67
N SER A 271 9.70 -4.66 35.81
CA SER A 271 8.42 -5.30 36.16
C SER A 271 8.53 -6.56 37.02
N LEU A 272 9.71 -7.20 37.06
CA LEU A 272 9.99 -8.37 37.92
C LEU A 272 10.54 -7.99 39.30
N ASN A 273 10.81 -6.69 39.53
CA ASN A 273 11.28 -6.14 40.79
C ASN A 273 10.16 -5.42 41.59
N TRP A 274 8.90 -5.70 41.25
CA TRP A 274 7.69 -5.36 42.00
C TRP A 274 6.87 -6.64 42.22
#